data_AF-A0A3D4ISA5-F1
#
_entry.id   AF-A0A3D4ISA5-F1
#
_cell.length_a   1.000
_cell.length_b   1.000
_cell.length_c   1.000
_cell.angle_alpha   90.00
_cell.angle_beta   90.00
_cell.angle_gamma   90.00
#
_symmetry.space_group_name_H-M   'P 1'
#
loop_
_entity.id
_entity.type
_entity.pdbx_description
1 polymer ?
#
loop_
_entity_poly.entity_id
_entity_poly.type
_entity_poly.pdbx_seq_one_letter_code
_entity_poly.pdbx_strand_id
1 'polypeptide(L)' 'PGGGPAGDLLILVEEQEDKVLKRDGNNVIYDLYLNFVDAALGTSVEIPSIGGKVRIKIDPGTQSGKMLR' A
#
# COMPACT_ATOMS: atom_id res chain seq x y z
N PRO A 1 5.54 -31.36 -45.93
CA PRO A 1 4.66 -30.56 -45.03
C PRO A 1 5.49 -30.05 -43.84
N GLY A 2 5.78 -28.74 -43.82
CA GLY A 2 6.80 -28.12 -42.97
C GLY A 2 6.41 -28.02 -41.48
N GLY A 3 7.27 -28.54 -40.62
CA GLY A 3 7.24 -28.37 -39.16
C GLY A 3 8.48 -27.61 -38.72
N GLY A 4 8.46 -26.28 -38.84
CA GLY A 4 9.52 -25.43 -38.29
C GLY A 4 9.53 -25.45 -36.76
N PRO A 5 10.63 -25.02 -36.12
CA PRO A 5 10.73 -24.98 -34.67
C PRO A 5 9.65 -24.09 -34.06
N ALA A 6 9.17 -24.45 -32.87
CA ALA A 6 8.21 -23.65 -32.12
C ALA A 6 8.79 -22.26 -31.81
N GLY A 7 7.96 -21.22 -31.91
CA GLY A 7 8.34 -19.87 -31.53
C GLY A 7 8.27 -19.65 -30.01
N ASP A 8 8.69 -18.47 -29.58
CA ASP A 8 8.70 -18.07 -28.17
C ASP A 8 7.44 -17.28 -27.78
N LEU A 9 7.09 -17.37 -26.49
CA LEU A 9 6.05 -16.54 -25.87
C LEU A 9 6.72 -15.52 -24.93
N LEU A 10 6.48 -14.24 -25.19
CA LEU A 10 6.89 -13.16 -24.32
C LEU A 10 5.69 -12.68 -23.49
N ILE A 11 5.81 -12.77 -22.16
CA ILE A 11 4.78 -12.29 -21.23
C ILE A 11 5.28 -10.99 -20.62
N LEU A 12 4.52 -9.91 -20.86
CA LEU A 12 4.70 -8.64 -20.17
C LEU A 12 3.69 -8.56 -19.03
N VAL A 13 4.16 -8.25 -17.84
CA VAL A 13 3.31 -8.04 -16.66
C VAL A 13 3.31 -6.56 -16.33
N GLU A 14 2.12 -5.99 -16.25
CA GLU A 14 1.89 -4.63 -15.81
C GLU A 14 1.04 -4.65 -14.53
N GLU A 15 1.35 -3.75 -13.61
CA GLU A 15 0.59 -3.59 -12.36
C GLU A 15 -0.59 -2.65 -12.58
N GLN A 16 -1.75 -3.03 -12.06
CA GLN A 16 -2.90 -2.13 -11.97
C GLN A 16 -2.81 -1.32 -10.68
N GLU A 17 -3.03 -0.01 -10.78
CA GLU A 17 -3.04 0.86 -9.60
C GLU A 17 -4.17 0.46 -8.64
N ASP A 18 -3.81 0.29 -7.37
CA ASP A 18 -4.78 0.09 -6.30
C ASP A 18 -5.38 1.44 -5.86
N LYS A 19 -6.63 1.41 -5.41
CA LYS A 19 -7.38 2.63 -5.05
C LYS A 19 -6.86 3.31 -3.79
N VAL A 20 -6.21 2.56 -2.90
CA VAL A 20 -5.82 3.03 -1.56
C VAL A 20 -4.35 2.74 -1.24
N LEU A 21 -3.77 1.69 -1.82
CA LEU A 21 -2.37 1.33 -1.66
C LEU A 21 -1.55 1.86 -2.84
N LYS A 22 -0.53 2.67 -2.55
CA LYS A 22 0.41 3.16 -3.56
C LYS A 22 1.71 2.38 -3.45
N ARG A 23 2.16 1.79 -4.56
CA ARG A 23 3.46 1.13 -4.61
C ARG A 23 4.53 2.12 -5.06
N ASP A 24 5.58 2.24 -4.26
CA ASP A 24 6.79 2.98 -4.60
C ASP A 24 8.00 2.03 -4.52
N GLY A 25 8.32 1.42 -5.67
CA GLY A 25 9.31 0.37 -5.81
C GLY A 25 8.97 -0.86 -4.95
N ASN A 26 9.68 -1.03 -3.85
CA ASN A 26 9.47 -2.12 -2.89
C ASN A 26 8.64 -1.71 -1.67
N ASN A 27 8.25 -0.44 -1.56
CA ASN A 27 7.43 0.06 -0.47
C ASN A 27 5.97 0.11 -0.89
N VAL A 28 5.08 -0.12 0.08
CA VAL A 28 3.65 0.13 -0.08
C VAL A 28 3.24 1.21 0.91
N ILE A 29 2.61 2.26 0.39
CA ILE A 29 2.26 3.48 1.10
C ILE A 29 0.74 3.57 1.18
N TYR A 30 0.24 3.92 2.36
CA TYR A 30 -1.17 4.19 2.63
C TYR A 30 -1.31 5.56 3.28
N ASP A 31 -2.13 6.42 2.68
CA ASP A 31 -2.42 7.75 3.20
C ASP A 31 -3.55 7.65 4.25
N LEU A 32 -3.17 7.70 5.53
CA LEU A 32 -4.11 7.66 6.65
C LEU A 32 -4.62 9.06 6.99
N TYR A 33 -5.90 9.31 6.73
CA TYR A 33 -6.59 10.54 7.14
C TYR A 33 -7.19 10.38 8.53
N LEU A 34 -6.77 11.25 9.46
CA LEU A 34 -7.27 11.30 10.84
C LEU A 34 -7.92 12.65 11.11
N ASN A 35 -8.96 12.65 11.95
CA ASN A 35 -9.45 13.90 12.51
C ASN A 35 -8.44 14.46 13.53
N PHE A 36 -8.54 15.76 13.81
CA PHE A 36 -7.59 16.45 14.66
C PHE A 36 -7.60 15.93 16.11
N VAL A 37 -8.76 15.51 16.62
CA VAL A 37 -8.90 15.02 18.00
C VAL A 37 -8.13 13.72 18.19
N ASP A 38 -8.28 12.77 17.25
CA ASP A 38 -7.58 11.48 17.28
C ASP A 38 -6.07 11.64 17.13
N ALA A 39 -5.61 12.58 16.29
CA ALA A 39 -4.20 12.90 16.16
C ALA A 39 -3.62 13.56 17.43
N ALA A 40 -4.41 14.42 18.08
CA ALA A 40 -4.00 15.14 19.29
C ALA A 40 -3.98 14.24 20.54
N LEU A 41 -5.01 13.41 20.74
CA LEU A 41 -5.13 12.55 21.92
C LEU A 41 -4.49 11.18 21.74
N GLY A 42 -4.18 10.80 20.50
CA GLY A 42 -3.74 9.44 20.17
C GLY A 42 -4.94 8.49 20.04
N THR A 43 -4.78 7.48 19.20
CA THR A 43 -5.84 6.51 18.91
C THR A 43 -5.23 5.19 18.44
N SER A 44 -6.05 4.18 18.21
CA SER A 44 -5.63 2.96 17.52
C SER A 44 -6.60 2.67 16.38
N VAL A 45 -6.06 2.66 15.16
CA VAL A 45 -6.83 2.52 13.93
C VAL A 45 -6.43 1.25 13.18
N GLU A 46 -7.38 0.71 12.44
CA GLU A 46 -7.18 -0.44 11.57
C GLU A 46 -7.04 0.04 10.13
N ILE A 47 -5.92 -0.30 9.49
CA ILE A 47 -5.59 0.11 8.12
C ILE A 47 -5.50 -1.11 7.19
N PRO A 48 -5.81 -0.95 5.89
CA PRO A 48 -5.57 -2.00 4.91
C PRO A 48 -4.07 -2.19 4.67
N SER A 49 -3.68 -3.44 4.42
CA SER A 49 -2.35 -3.87 3.96
C SER A 49 -2.52 -4.95 2.90
N ILE A 50 -1.42 -5.33 2.24
CA ILE A 50 -1.43 -6.37 1.18
C ILE A 50 -2.01 -7.70 1.69
N GLY A 51 -1.74 -8.07 2.94
CA GLY A 51 -2.14 -9.36 3.53
C GLY A 51 -3.45 -9.33 4.31
N GLY A 52 -4.15 -8.21 4.35
CA GLY A 52 -5.33 -8.00 5.20
C GLY A 52 -5.22 -6.73 6.01
N LYS A 53 -5.89 -6.65 7.15
CA LYS A 53 -5.92 -5.42 7.95
C LYS A 53 -4.95 -5.49 9.12
N VAL A 54 -4.31 -4.37 9.41
CA VAL A 54 -3.34 -4.23 10.50
C VAL A 54 -3.78 -3.11 11.42
N ARG A 55 -3.62 -3.32 12.73
CA ARG A 55 -3.91 -2.31 13.74
C ARG A 55 -2.65 -1.52 14.07
N ILE A 56 -2.69 -0.20 13.86
CA ILE A 56 -1.62 0.73 14.20
C ILE A 56 -2.03 1.61 15.37
N LYS A 57 -1.07 1.90 16.25
CA LYS A 57 -1.23 2.86 17.34
C LYS A 57 -0.70 4.22 16.88
N ILE A 58 -1.51 5.26 17.09
CA ILE A 58 -1.17 6.65 16.86
C ILE A 58 -0.89 7.27 18.22
N ASP A 59 0.33 7.77 18.38
CA ASP A 59 0.71 8.45 19.63
C ASP A 59 0.06 9.83 19.72
N PRO A 60 -0.27 10.30 20.94
CA PRO A 60 -0.80 11.64 21.16
C PRO A 60 0.15 12.72 20.60
N GLY A 61 -0.43 13.79 20.04
CA GLY A 61 0.32 14.88 19.44
C GLY A 61 0.98 14.55 18.09
N THR A 62 0.55 13.48 17.41
CA THR A 62 1.06 13.10 16.09
C THR A 62 0.82 14.23 15.09
N GLN A 63 1.90 14.69 14.45
CA GLN A 63 1.87 15.77 13.47
C GLN A 63 1.47 15.26 12.08
N SER A 64 0.90 16.16 11.28
CA SER A 64 0.61 15.87 9.87
C SER A 64 1.89 15.57 9.09
N GLY A 65 1.80 14.62 8.15
CA GLY A 65 2.95 14.16 7.35
C GLY A 65 3.93 13.25 8.10
N LYS A 66 3.68 12.90 9.37
CA LYS A 66 4.51 11.91 10.09
C LYS A 66 4.40 10.55 9.39
N MET A 67 5.53 10.02 8.95
CA MET A 67 5.63 8.66 8.41
C MET A 67 5.70 7.65 9.56
N LEU A 68 4.79 6.68 9.55
CA LEU A 68 4.80 5.53 10.45
C LEU A 68 5.21 4.29 9.64
N ARG A 69 6.09 3.47 10.21
CA ARG A 69 6.67 2.28 9.57
C ARG A 69 6.49 1.06 10.46
#